data_AF-A0A7X2PJL9-F1
#
_entry.id   AF-A0A7X2PJL9-F1
#
_cell.length_a   1.000
_cell.length_b   1.000
_cell.length_c   1.000
_cell.angle_alpha   90.00
_cell.angle_beta   90.00
_cell.angle_gamma   90.00
#
_symmetry.space_group_name_H-M   'P 1'
#
loop_
_entity.id
_entity.type
_entity.pdbx_description
1 polymer ?
#
loop_
_entity_poly.entity_id
_entity_poly.type
_entity_poly.pdbx_seq_one_letter_code
_entity_poly.pdbx_strand_id
1 'polypeptide(L)'
;MPGVAWLAATLFLCLSAAGAAEPRRPAPAYSGASIVNAATNETGPLAPLALVSLYGTDLAAVTRAITPDDVRNGQLPTMLIGTGVQIAIDNVAVPILFVSPNQVNFLIPGNVRTGRRLLRLLSNGKAGPDVELQIADSSPGLFQLAENSVIASRPDGSLVTPDSPANPGEIVVIYAAGLGATQPAITGLMIPGGAASISARSRFTVLLNDVPVPDGHILYAGLTPGFAGLYQINCRLPADTPANPEIRLRLFEQTSPPRLHLSVRIAPASLQ
;
A
#
# COMPACT_ATOMS: atom_id res chain seq x y z
N MET A 1 -33.90 -80.95 34.66
CA MET A 1 -32.50 -80.47 34.54
C MET A 1 -32.53 -79.02 34.08
N PRO A 2 -31.81 -78.12 34.77
CA PRO A 2 -31.68 -76.67 34.52
C PRO A 2 -30.65 -76.42 33.40
N GLY A 3 -30.42 -75.25 32.83
CA GLY A 3 -30.94 -73.91 33.08
C GLY A 3 -30.29 -72.88 32.15
N VAL A 4 -30.96 -71.72 32.09
CA VAL A 4 -30.42 -70.36 32.00
C VAL A 4 -29.53 -69.99 30.80
N ALA A 5 -30.15 -69.23 29.90
CA ALA A 5 -29.52 -68.29 28.98
C ALA A 5 -28.81 -67.15 29.73
N TRP A 6 -27.62 -66.75 29.27
CA TRP A 6 -26.96 -65.52 29.68
C TRP A 6 -26.58 -64.65 28.49
N LEU A 7 -26.80 -63.35 28.69
CA LEU A 7 -26.54 -62.20 27.82
C LEU A 7 -25.05 -62.02 27.50
N ALA A 8 -24.78 -61.44 26.34
CA ALA A 8 -23.73 -60.42 26.22
C ALA A 8 -24.25 -59.26 25.34
N ALA A 9 -24.54 -58.14 25.99
CA ALA A 9 -24.90 -56.87 25.37
C ALA A 9 -23.70 -56.31 24.59
N THR A 10 -23.86 -56.08 23.29
CA THR A 10 -22.94 -55.21 22.55
C THR A 10 -23.38 -53.77 22.74
N LEU A 11 -22.61 -53.07 23.56
CA LEU A 11 -22.73 -51.64 23.83
C LEU A 11 -22.48 -50.89 22.50
N PHE A 12 -23.54 -50.35 21.88
CA PHE A 12 -23.39 -49.30 20.90
C PHE A 12 -22.88 -48.06 21.65
N LEU A 13 -21.56 -47.85 21.66
CA LEU A 13 -21.04 -46.51 21.92
C LEU A 13 -21.42 -45.66 20.71
N CYS A 14 -22.52 -44.91 20.85
CA CYS A 14 -22.61 -43.62 20.19
C CYS A 14 -21.42 -42.80 20.70
N LEU A 15 -20.33 -42.79 19.93
CA LEU A 15 -19.36 -41.72 20.01
C LEU A 15 -20.12 -40.49 19.51
N SER A 16 -20.79 -39.77 20.40
CA SER A 16 -21.01 -38.35 20.20
C SER A 16 -19.61 -37.77 20.08
N ALA A 17 -19.17 -37.56 18.84
CA ALA A 17 -18.08 -36.66 18.56
C ALA A 17 -18.53 -35.31 19.14
N ALA A 18 -18.10 -35.02 20.37
CA ALA A 18 -18.02 -33.66 20.82
C ALA A 18 -17.12 -32.98 19.79
N GLY A 19 -17.72 -32.25 18.85
CA GLY A 19 -16.97 -31.41 17.94
C GLY A 19 -16.04 -30.58 18.82
N ALA A 20 -14.74 -30.81 18.68
CA ALA A 20 -13.76 -29.95 19.31
C ALA A 20 -14.12 -28.55 18.85
N ALA A 21 -14.61 -27.70 19.75
CA ALA A 21 -14.84 -26.31 19.43
C ALA A 21 -13.49 -25.80 18.92
N GLU A 22 -13.43 -25.40 17.65
CA GLU A 22 -12.24 -24.72 17.14
C GLU A 22 -11.87 -23.63 18.14
N PRO A 23 -10.59 -23.50 18.52
CA PRO A 23 -10.18 -22.49 19.48
C PRO A 23 -10.77 -21.15 19.04
N ARG A 24 -11.61 -20.55 19.89
CA ARG A 24 -12.38 -19.35 19.55
C ARG A 24 -11.40 -18.21 19.31
N ARG A 25 -10.98 -18.04 18.06
CA ARG A 25 -10.02 -17.00 17.66
C ARG A 25 -10.50 -15.63 18.15
N PRO A 26 -9.68 -14.80 18.79
CA PRO A 26 -10.11 -13.46 19.17
C PRO A 26 -10.50 -12.63 17.94
N ALA A 27 -11.26 -11.56 18.17
CA ALA A 27 -11.55 -10.59 17.12
C ALA A 27 -10.26 -9.79 16.78
N PRO A 28 -10.12 -9.30 15.54
CA PRO A 28 -9.00 -8.45 15.15
C PRO A 28 -8.87 -7.21 16.07
N ALA A 29 -7.65 -6.89 16.49
CA ALA A 29 -7.37 -5.72 17.31
C ALA A 29 -6.36 -4.80 16.60
N TYR A 30 -6.73 -3.53 16.45
CA TYR A 30 -5.93 -2.47 15.81
C TYR A 30 -6.49 -1.10 16.21
N SER A 31 -5.80 -0.02 15.86
CA SER A 31 -6.24 1.36 16.15
C SER A 31 -5.88 2.29 14.99
N GLY A 32 -6.33 3.54 15.03
CA GLY A 32 -5.93 4.55 14.04
C GLY A 32 -4.41 4.74 13.97
N ALA A 33 -3.71 4.57 15.10
CA ALA A 33 -2.26 4.71 15.16
C ALA A 33 -1.49 3.55 14.49
N SER A 34 -2.17 2.44 14.19
CA SER A 34 -1.57 1.27 13.52
C SER A 34 -1.92 1.18 12.03
N ILE A 35 -2.53 2.22 11.47
CA ILE A 35 -2.86 2.34 10.05
C ILE A 35 -1.99 3.43 9.45
N VAL A 36 -1.15 3.05 8.49
CA VAL A 36 -0.08 3.91 7.96
C VAL A 36 -0.04 3.90 6.45
N ASN A 37 0.45 4.98 5.86
CA ASN A 37 0.77 5.02 4.43
C ASN A 37 1.94 4.04 4.16
N ALA A 38 1.72 3.06 3.29
CA ALA A 38 2.66 1.95 3.07
C ALA A 38 4.02 2.39 2.51
N ALA A 39 4.11 3.56 1.87
CA ALA A 39 5.39 4.10 1.40
C ALA A 39 6.21 4.73 2.52
N THR A 40 5.55 5.33 3.53
CA THR A 40 6.22 6.09 4.60
C THR A 40 6.33 5.33 5.91
N ASN A 41 5.46 4.35 6.12
CA ASN A 41 5.23 3.69 7.41
C ASN A 41 4.85 4.68 8.54
N GLU A 42 4.27 5.83 8.19
CA GLU A 42 3.81 6.86 9.12
C GLU A 42 2.29 6.99 9.14
N THR A 43 1.74 7.35 10.30
CA THR A 43 0.32 7.67 10.48
C THR A 43 0.01 9.05 9.94
N GLY A 44 -1.22 9.28 9.48
CA GLY A 44 -1.66 10.59 9.04
C GLY A 44 -2.86 10.51 8.11
N PRO A 45 -3.19 11.61 7.40
CA PRO A 45 -4.20 11.54 6.36
C PRO A 45 -3.75 10.57 5.27
N LEU A 46 -4.68 9.78 4.77
CA LEU A 46 -4.50 8.89 3.62
C LEU A 46 -5.20 9.50 2.40
N ALA A 47 -4.97 8.96 1.20
CA ALA A 47 -5.56 9.47 -0.03
C ALA A 47 -6.25 8.36 -0.83
N PRO A 48 -7.20 8.69 -1.73
CA PRO A 48 -7.66 7.75 -2.73
C PRO A 48 -6.48 7.13 -3.49
N LEU A 49 -6.57 5.83 -3.79
CA LEU A 49 -5.52 5.05 -4.46
C LEU A 49 -4.20 4.97 -3.67
N ALA A 50 -4.18 5.32 -2.38
CA ALA A 50 -3.02 5.09 -1.53
C ALA A 50 -2.90 3.61 -1.14
N LEU A 51 -1.67 3.12 -1.11
CA LEU A 51 -1.30 1.85 -0.49
C LEU A 51 -1.18 2.05 1.02
N VAL A 52 -1.79 1.15 1.79
CA VAL A 52 -1.92 1.27 3.25
C VAL A 52 -1.51 -0.03 3.90
N SER A 53 -0.74 0.08 4.99
CA SER A 53 -0.45 -1.03 5.90
C SER A 53 -1.26 -0.84 7.18
N LEU A 54 -1.98 -1.88 7.60
CA LEU A 54 -2.63 -1.97 8.90
C LEU A 54 -1.91 -3.02 9.73
N TYR A 55 -1.39 -2.60 10.88
CA TYR A 55 -0.77 -3.46 11.87
C TYR A 55 -1.72 -3.72 13.03
N GLY A 56 -1.59 -4.88 13.66
CA GLY A 56 -2.44 -5.27 14.77
C GLY A 56 -2.19 -6.70 15.22
N THR A 57 -3.18 -7.27 15.91
CA THR A 57 -3.19 -8.68 16.27
C THR A 57 -4.44 -9.35 15.74
N ASP A 58 -4.33 -10.65 15.49
CA ASP A 58 -5.42 -11.52 15.07
C ASP A 58 -6.11 -11.09 13.76
N LEU A 59 -5.37 -10.40 12.88
CA LEU A 59 -5.91 -9.86 11.63
C LEU A 59 -6.27 -10.96 10.62
N ALA A 60 -5.47 -12.03 10.53
CA ALA A 60 -5.72 -13.18 9.65
C ALA A 60 -5.20 -14.49 10.24
N ALA A 61 -5.87 -15.62 9.98
CA ALA A 61 -5.41 -16.93 10.49
C ALA A 61 -4.19 -17.46 9.72
N VAL A 62 -3.97 -16.95 8.52
CA VAL A 62 -2.93 -17.39 7.58
C VAL A 62 -2.21 -16.18 7.02
N THR A 63 -1.00 -16.40 6.54
CA THR A 63 -0.27 -15.42 5.74
C THR A 63 -0.47 -15.72 4.25
N ARG A 64 -0.92 -14.73 3.48
CA ARG A 64 -1.12 -14.85 2.04
C ARG A 64 -0.90 -13.51 1.35
N ALA A 65 -0.13 -13.52 0.27
CA ALA A 65 -0.03 -12.42 -0.67
C ALA A 65 -0.93 -12.68 -1.89
N ILE A 66 -1.33 -11.60 -2.56
CA ILE A 66 -2.01 -11.68 -3.86
C ILE A 66 -1.12 -12.38 -4.90
N THR A 67 -1.74 -13.16 -5.78
CA THR A 67 -1.12 -13.72 -6.98
C THR A 67 -1.86 -13.25 -8.24
N PRO A 68 -1.28 -13.43 -9.44
CA PRO A 68 -1.99 -13.12 -10.69
C PRO A 68 -3.35 -13.81 -10.83
N ASP A 69 -3.54 -15.00 -10.25
CA ASP A 69 -4.79 -15.78 -10.32
C ASP A 69 -5.94 -15.17 -9.50
N ASP A 70 -5.62 -14.28 -8.55
CA ASP A 70 -6.61 -13.55 -7.77
C ASP A 70 -7.21 -12.37 -8.55
N VAL A 71 -6.51 -11.87 -9.57
CA VAL A 71 -6.94 -10.72 -10.37
C VAL A 71 -7.96 -11.17 -11.41
N ARG A 72 -9.15 -10.55 -11.40
CA ARG A 72 -10.25 -10.90 -12.31
C ARG A 72 -10.66 -9.68 -13.12
N ASN A 73 -10.62 -9.77 -14.44
CA ASN A 73 -10.99 -8.66 -15.34
C ASN A 73 -10.26 -7.34 -15.03
N GLY A 74 -8.98 -7.43 -14.65
CA GLY A 74 -8.18 -6.26 -14.26
C GLY A 74 -8.54 -5.65 -12.90
N GLN A 75 -9.34 -6.33 -12.08
CA GLN A 75 -9.72 -5.90 -10.74
C GLN A 75 -8.97 -6.67 -9.66
N LEU A 76 -8.52 -5.93 -8.65
CA LEU A 76 -7.96 -6.48 -7.43
C LEU A 76 -9.05 -7.16 -6.57
N PRO A 77 -8.71 -8.24 -5.85
CA PRO A 77 -9.64 -8.92 -4.97
C PRO A 77 -9.93 -8.09 -3.71
N THR A 78 -11.16 -8.11 -3.22
CA THR A 78 -11.53 -7.56 -1.89
C THR A 78 -11.39 -8.58 -0.76
N MET A 79 -11.06 -9.83 -1.12
CA MET A 79 -10.75 -10.91 -0.20
C MET A 79 -9.84 -11.90 -0.91
N LEU A 80 -8.74 -12.27 -0.25
CA LEU A 80 -7.87 -13.34 -0.69
C LEU A 80 -8.51 -14.69 -0.33
N ILE A 81 -8.69 -15.59 -1.31
CA ILE A 81 -9.34 -16.88 -1.08
C ILE A 81 -8.63 -17.65 0.04
N GLY A 82 -9.41 -18.22 0.96
CA GLY A 82 -8.90 -18.98 2.11
C GLY A 82 -8.48 -18.14 3.31
N THR A 83 -8.53 -16.81 3.25
CA THR A 83 -8.13 -15.95 4.39
C THR A 83 -9.31 -15.48 5.23
N GLY A 84 -10.50 -15.33 4.62
CA GLY A 84 -11.70 -14.80 5.28
C GLY A 84 -11.56 -13.35 5.77
N VAL A 85 -10.56 -12.62 5.26
CA VAL A 85 -10.30 -11.22 5.61
C VAL A 85 -10.96 -10.30 4.61
N GLN A 86 -11.74 -9.34 5.12
CA GLN A 86 -12.40 -8.29 4.33
C GLN A 86 -12.19 -6.95 5.03
N ILE A 87 -12.02 -5.88 4.24
CA ILE A 87 -11.95 -4.52 4.74
C ILE A 87 -13.03 -3.69 4.05
N ALA A 88 -13.69 -2.83 4.82
CA ALA A 88 -14.62 -1.83 4.30
C ALA A 88 -14.26 -0.44 4.81
N ILE A 89 -14.47 0.58 3.97
CA ILE A 89 -14.44 2.00 4.33
C ILE A 89 -15.80 2.59 4.00
N ASP A 90 -16.58 3.02 5.01
CA ASP A 90 -17.96 3.52 4.85
C ASP A 90 -18.85 2.59 3.96
N ASN A 91 -18.72 1.27 4.14
CA ASN A 91 -19.36 0.20 3.34
C ASN A 91 -18.81 -0.01 1.92
N VAL A 92 -17.77 0.72 1.50
CA VAL A 92 -17.06 0.43 0.25
C VAL A 92 -16.05 -0.67 0.50
N ALA A 93 -16.17 -1.78 -0.24
CA ALA A 93 -15.21 -2.87 -0.17
C ALA A 93 -13.82 -2.44 -0.64
N VAL A 94 -12.79 -2.87 0.09
CA VAL A 94 -11.41 -2.43 -0.10
C VAL A 94 -10.57 -3.57 -0.71
N PRO A 95 -9.80 -3.30 -1.78
CA PRO A 95 -8.89 -4.28 -2.37
C PRO A 95 -7.74 -4.65 -1.43
N ILE A 96 -7.47 -5.94 -1.30
CA ILE A 96 -6.46 -6.52 -0.39
C ILE A 96 -5.29 -7.09 -1.20
N LEU A 97 -4.07 -6.77 -0.78
CA LEU A 97 -2.82 -7.17 -1.43
C LEU A 97 -2.04 -8.21 -0.61
N PHE A 98 -2.13 -8.12 0.71
CA PHE A 98 -1.41 -9.00 1.62
C PHE A 98 -2.16 -9.12 2.94
N VAL A 99 -2.17 -10.31 3.52
CA VAL A 99 -2.66 -10.55 4.88
C VAL A 99 -1.70 -11.44 5.64
N SER A 100 -1.61 -11.22 6.94
CA SER A 100 -0.95 -12.06 7.93
C SER A 100 -1.66 -11.90 9.28
N PRO A 101 -1.30 -12.69 10.31
CA PRO A 101 -1.84 -12.48 11.66
C PRO A 101 -1.62 -11.08 12.24
N ASN A 102 -0.60 -10.35 11.79
CA ASN A 102 -0.18 -9.08 12.37
C ASN A 102 -0.11 -7.89 11.39
N GLN A 103 -0.35 -8.12 10.09
CA GLN A 103 -0.35 -7.08 9.07
C GLN A 103 -1.36 -7.36 7.96
N VAL A 104 -2.04 -6.33 7.48
CA VAL A 104 -2.81 -6.36 6.23
C VAL A 104 -2.41 -5.16 5.37
N ASN A 105 -2.07 -5.42 4.10
CA ASN A 105 -1.83 -4.36 3.14
C ASN A 105 -2.99 -4.28 2.16
N PHE A 106 -3.49 -3.08 1.94
CA PHE A 106 -4.66 -2.82 1.11
C PHE A 106 -4.52 -1.51 0.35
N LEU A 107 -5.38 -1.32 -0.63
CA LEU A 107 -5.44 -0.10 -1.45
C LEU A 107 -6.74 0.65 -1.14
N ILE A 108 -6.67 1.95 -0.84
CA ILE A 108 -7.88 2.76 -0.72
C ILE A 108 -8.54 2.87 -2.10
N PRO A 109 -9.82 2.47 -2.27
CA PRO A 109 -10.49 2.56 -3.56
C PRO A 109 -10.53 4.00 -4.09
N GLY A 110 -10.33 4.18 -5.39
CA GLY A 110 -10.27 5.52 -6.01
C GLY A 110 -11.58 6.33 -5.94
N ASN A 111 -12.69 5.69 -5.58
CA ASN A 111 -14.00 6.32 -5.39
C ASN A 111 -14.31 6.68 -3.93
N VAL A 112 -13.39 6.42 -2.98
CA VAL A 112 -13.54 6.90 -1.59
C VAL A 112 -13.38 8.42 -1.59
N ARG A 113 -14.40 9.13 -1.08
CA ARG A 113 -14.40 10.60 -1.00
C ARG A 113 -13.53 11.09 0.15
N THR A 114 -12.99 12.30 0.03
CA THR A 114 -12.25 12.99 1.10
C THR A 114 -13.12 13.35 2.30
N GLY A 115 -12.51 13.41 3.49
CA GLY A 115 -13.15 13.61 4.78
C GLY A 115 -12.93 12.43 5.74
N ARG A 116 -13.59 12.48 6.89
CA ARG A 116 -13.56 11.41 7.90
C ARG A 116 -14.33 10.19 7.40
N ARG A 117 -13.71 9.02 7.49
CA ARG A 117 -14.28 7.73 7.05
C ARG A 117 -14.08 6.67 8.12
N LEU A 118 -14.97 5.71 8.22
CA LEU A 118 -14.84 4.59 9.14
C LEU A 118 -14.29 3.37 8.40
N LEU A 119 -13.13 2.89 8.84
CA LEU A 119 -12.57 1.61 8.42
C LEU A 119 -12.96 0.52 9.41
N ARG A 120 -13.35 -0.63 8.87
CA ARG A 120 -13.54 -1.87 9.63
C ARG A 120 -12.95 -3.06 8.89
N LEU A 121 -12.21 -3.89 9.61
CA LEU A 121 -11.70 -5.18 9.16
C LEU A 121 -12.56 -6.30 9.77
N LEU A 122 -12.93 -7.27 8.93
CA LEU A 122 -13.55 -8.52 9.33
C LEU A 122 -12.57 -9.66 9.06
N SER A 123 -12.45 -10.59 10.01
CA SER A 123 -11.60 -11.78 9.89
C SER A 123 -12.40 -13.00 10.32
N ASN A 124 -12.66 -13.93 9.39
CA ASN A 124 -13.45 -15.15 9.62
C ASN A 124 -14.78 -14.87 10.35
N GLY A 125 -15.52 -13.85 9.90
CA GLY A 125 -16.81 -13.46 10.47
C GLY A 125 -16.74 -12.66 11.79
N LYS A 126 -15.54 -12.33 12.28
CA LYS A 126 -15.35 -11.47 13.46
C LYS A 126 -14.93 -10.07 13.04
N ALA A 127 -15.74 -9.09 13.41
CA ALA A 127 -15.42 -7.69 13.20
C ALA A 127 -14.39 -7.20 14.23
N GLY A 128 -13.39 -6.47 13.75
CA GLY A 128 -12.57 -5.60 14.58
C GLY A 128 -13.27 -4.27 14.92
N PRO A 129 -12.57 -3.33 15.56
CA PRO A 129 -13.13 -2.02 15.91
C PRO A 129 -13.39 -1.15 14.67
N ASP A 130 -14.33 -0.21 14.80
CA ASP A 130 -14.41 0.93 13.87
C ASP A 130 -13.26 1.89 14.16
N VAL A 131 -12.53 2.23 13.11
CA VAL A 131 -11.42 3.20 13.19
C VAL A 131 -11.69 4.33 12.23
N GLU A 132 -11.72 5.56 12.76
CA GLU A 132 -11.81 6.76 11.94
C GLU A 132 -10.49 6.99 11.19
N LEU A 133 -10.59 7.16 9.88
CA LEU A 133 -9.53 7.58 8.98
C LEU A 133 -9.81 9.00 8.49
N GLN A 134 -8.77 9.80 8.35
CA GLN A 134 -8.85 11.06 7.60
C GLN A 134 -8.41 10.80 6.15
N ILE A 135 -9.32 10.98 5.19
CA ILE A 135 -9.02 10.92 3.76
C ILE A 135 -8.83 12.35 3.22
N ALA A 136 -7.65 12.66 2.70
CA ALA A 136 -7.31 13.92 2.05
C ALA A 136 -7.17 13.75 0.53
N ASP A 137 -7.02 14.86 -0.20
CA ASP A 137 -6.83 14.82 -1.67
C ASP A 137 -5.49 14.15 -2.07
N SER A 138 -4.49 14.22 -1.19
CA SER A 138 -3.19 13.56 -1.35
C SER A 138 -2.57 13.22 0.01
N SER A 139 -1.66 12.25 -0.01
CA SER A 139 -0.79 11.83 1.10
C SER A 139 0.53 11.34 0.47
N PRO A 140 1.38 12.26 -0.04
CA PRO A 140 2.58 11.87 -0.78
C PRO A 140 3.54 11.07 0.09
N GLY A 141 3.91 9.88 -0.37
CA GLY A 141 4.94 9.05 0.26
C GLY A 141 5.90 8.50 -0.79
N LEU A 142 7.19 8.48 -0.49
CA LEU A 142 8.24 7.92 -1.34
C LEU A 142 8.57 6.51 -0.84
N PHE A 143 8.64 5.53 -1.76
CA PHE A 143 9.10 4.21 -1.38
C PHE A 143 10.60 4.21 -1.10
N GLN A 144 11.01 3.42 -0.11
CA GLN A 144 12.39 3.36 0.38
C GLN A 144 13.07 2.04 -0.04
N LEU A 145 14.31 2.13 -0.54
CA LEU A 145 15.12 0.95 -0.93
C LEU A 145 15.97 0.44 0.23
N ALA A 146 16.66 1.35 0.90
CA ALA A 146 17.59 1.11 1.99
C ALA A 146 17.47 2.26 2.99
N GLU A 147 18.20 2.20 4.11
CA GLU A 147 18.19 3.26 5.12
C GLU A 147 18.41 4.64 4.46
N ASN A 148 17.41 5.52 4.58
CA ASN A 148 17.40 6.89 4.06
C ASN A 148 17.53 7.07 2.53
N SER A 149 17.29 6.04 1.71
CA SER A 149 17.35 6.14 0.25
C SER A 149 16.02 5.81 -0.42
N VAL A 150 15.57 6.65 -1.36
CA VAL A 150 14.37 6.37 -2.16
C VAL A 150 14.61 5.23 -3.16
N ILE A 151 13.54 4.50 -3.52
CA ILE A 151 13.54 3.67 -4.71
C ILE A 151 13.47 4.58 -5.94
N ALA A 152 14.54 4.58 -6.72
CA ALA A 152 14.58 5.21 -8.02
C ALA A 152 15.28 4.32 -9.05
N SER A 153 14.90 4.47 -10.32
CA SER A 153 15.52 3.80 -11.46
C SER A 153 15.79 4.78 -12.59
N ARG A 154 16.55 4.36 -13.59
CA ARG A 154 16.60 5.01 -14.89
C ARG A 154 15.41 4.55 -15.76
N PRO A 155 15.15 5.18 -16.91
CA PRO A 155 14.09 4.74 -17.82
C PRO A 155 14.26 3.31 -18.36
N ASP A 156 15.49 2.76 -18.34
CA ASP A 156 15.78 1.38 -18.72
C ASP A 156 15.52 0.36 -17.60
N GLY A 157 15.09 0.81 -16.42
CA GLY A 157 14.81 -0.02 -15.25
C GLY A 157 16.03 -0.30 -14.36
N SER A 158 17.25 0.12 -14.75
CA SER A 158 18.41 0.00 -13.88
C SER A 158 18.26 0.87 -12.63
N LEU A 159 18.62 0.33 -11.47
CA LEU A 159 18.45 1.05 -10.21
C LEU A 159 19.43 2.22 -10.08
N VAL A 160 18.95 3.28 -9.43
CA VAL A 160 19.77 4.39 -8.95
C VAL A 160 20.12 4.09 -7.49
N THR A 161 21.40 3.85 -7.22
CA THR A 161 21.91 3.44 -5.90
C THR A 161 23.18 4.23 -5.55
N PRO A 162 23.71 4.15 -4.32
CA PRO A 162 25.00 4.75 -3.99
C PRO A 162 26.16 4.26 -4.88
N ASP A 163 26.12 3.00 -5.31
CA ASP A 163 27.13 2.40 -6.20
C ASP A 163 26.89 2.74 -7.68
N SER A 164 25.65 3.08 -8.05
CA SER A 164 25.25 3.52 -9.39
C SER A 164 24.41 4.80 -9.34
N PRO A 165 24.98 5.93 -8.87
CA PRO A 165 24.23 7.17 -8.66
C PRO A 165 23.86 7.82 -9.98
N ALA A 166 22.76 8.57 -9.97
CA ALA A 166 22.34 9.40 -11.11
C ALA A 166 23.29 10.60 -11.29
N ASN A 167 23.39 11.09 -12.51
CA ASN A 167 24.11 12.33 -12.83
C ASN A 167 23.14 13.52 -12.82
N PRO A 168 23.59 14.74 -12.46
CA PRO A 168 22.83 15.94 -12.79
C PRO A 168 22.47 15.99 -14.29
N GLY A 169 21.25 16.44 -14.62
CA GLY A 169 20.72 16.41 -15.99
C GLY A 169 20.11 15.07 -16.43
N GLU A 170 20.35 13.97 -15.70
CA GLU A 170 19.81 12.65 -16.02
C GLU A 170 18.31 12.55 -15.72
N ILE A 171 17.59 11.67 -16.43
CA ILE A 171 16.20 11.34 -16.13
C ILE A 171 16.18 10.18 -15.14
N VAL A 172 15.49 10.37 -14.02
CA VAL A 172 15.20 9.33 -13.03
C VAL A 172 13.70 9.05 -12.95
N VAL A 173 13.34 7.82 -12.62
CA VAL A 173 11.99 7.35 -12.33
C VAL A 173 11.92 7.09 -10.83
N ILE A 174 11.11 7.86 -10.12
CA ILE A 174 10.96 7.80 -8.66
C ILE A 174 9.61 7.16 -8.33
N TYR A 175 9.57 6.24 -7.36
CA TYR A 175 8.35 5.53 -6.99
C TYR A 175 7.71 6.05 -5.71
N ALA A 176 6.39 6.21 -5.75
CA ALA A 176 5.62 6.85 -4.69
C ALA A 176 4.25 6.22 -4.48
N ALA A 177 3.58 6.60 -3.39
CA ALA A 177 2.18 6.31 -3.09
C ALA A 177 1.42 7.58 -2.71
N GLY A 178 0.09 7.54 -2.84
CA GLY A 178 -0.80 8.55 -2.28
C GLY A 178 -0.81 9.90 -2.99
N LEU A 179 -0.51 9.97 -4.29
CA LEU A 179 -0.62 11.23 -5.06
C LEU A 179 -2.05 11.59 -5.51
N GLY A 180 -3.05 10.83 -5.05
CA GLY A 180 -4.46 11.16 -5.23
C GLY A 180 -5.02 10.81 -6.62
N ALA A 181 -6.14 11.44 -6.98
CA ALA A 181 -6.89 11.08 -8.19
C ALA A 181 -6.08 11.28 -9.49
N THR A 182 -6.34 10.44 -10.49
CA THR A 182 -5.68 10.47 -11.81
C THR A 182 -6.62 10.80 -12.96
N GLN A 183 -6.04 11.11 -14.12
CA GLN A 183 -6.71 11.20 -15.41
C GLN A 183 -6.00 10.28 -16.43
N PRO A 184 -6.70 9.29 -17.02
CA PRO A 184 -8.08 8.89 -16.72
C PRO A 184 -8.26 8.44 -15.27
N ALA A 185 -9.49 8.57 -14.76
CA ALA A 185 -9.84 8.18 -13.41
C ALA A 185 -9.74 6.66 -13.23
N ILE A 186 -9.01 6.24 -12.21
CA ILE A 186 -8.98 4.85 -11.75
C ILE A 186 -9.92 4.73 -10.55
N THR A 187 -10.98 3.93 -10.70
CA THR A 187 -12.03 3.79 -9.68
C THR A 187 -12.05 2.39 -9.08
N GLY A 188 -12.45 2.30 -7.81
CA GLY A 188 -12.71 1.02 -7.16
C GLY A 188 -11.47 0.13 -7.09
N LEU A 189 -11.58 -1.02 -7.74
CA LEU A 189 -10.62 -2.13 -7.66
C LEU A 189 -9.69 -2.22 -8.89
N MET A 190 -9.82 -1.31 -9.85
CA MET A 190 -9.16 -1.43 -11.15
C MET A 190 -7.64 -1.24 -11.06
N ILE A 191 -6.91 -2.13 -11.73
CA ILE A 191 -5.48 -1.96 -12.02
C ILE A 191 -5.35 -1.04 -13.24
N PRO A 192 -4.50 0.00 -13.21
CA PRO A 192 -4.28 0.87 -14.35
C PRO A 192 -3.76 0.09 -15.56
N GLY A 193 -4.51 0.06 -16.67
CA GLY A 193 -4.09 -0.60 -17.91
C GLY A 193 -3.16 0.24 -18.80
N GLY A 194 -2.96 1.51 -18.45
CA GLY A 194 -2.16 2.47 -19.20
C GLY A 194 -1.78 3.68 -18.34
N ALA A 195 -1.14 4.67 -18.97
CA ALA A 195 -0.73 5.89 -18.27
C ALA A 195 -1.94 6.62 -17.67
N ALA A 196 -1.84 7.00 -16.41
CA ALA A 196 -2.87 7.75 -15.69
C ALA A 196 -2.19 8.83 -14.84
N SER A 197 -2.06 10.02 -15.42
CA SER A 197 -1.39 11.15 -14.78
C SER A 197 -2.19 11.68 -13.60
N ILE A 198 -1.53 12.20 -12.57
CA ILE A 198 -2.22 12.85 -11.46
C ILE A 198 -3.08 14.02 -11.95
N SER A 199 -4.30 14.14 -11.43
CA SER A 199 -5.28 15.14 -11.89
C SER A 199 -4.83 16.56 -11.55
N ALA A 200 -4.18 16.74 -10.40
CA ALA A 200 -3.67 18.02 -9.92
C ALA A 200 -2.21 18.26 -10.30
N ARG A 201 -1.80 17.86 -11.52
CA ARG A 201 -0.41 17.95 -11.98
C ARG A 201 0.20 19.35 -11.84
N SER A 202 -0.56 20.42 -12.06
CA SER A 202 -0.09 21.80 -11.92
C SER A 202 0.24 22.24 -10.47
N ARG A 203 -0.20 21.46 -9.47
CA ARG A 203 0.10 21.69 -8.05
C ARG A 203 1.14 20.73 -7.49
N PHE A 204 1.68 19.86 -8.33
CA PHE A 204 2.67 18.87 -7.95
C PHE A 204 4.08 19.45 -8.10
N THR A 205 4.95 19.14 -7.14
CA THR A 205 6.34 19.59 -7.16
C THR A 205 7.24 18.51 -6.56
N VAL A 206 8.38 18.27 -7.20
CA VAL A 206 9.51 17.54 -6.60
C VAL A 206 10.45 18.56 -5.98
N LEU A 207 10.88 18.30 -4.76
CA LEU A 207 11.82 19.14 -4.02
C LEU A 207 13.14 18.38 -3.87
N LEU A 208 14.25 19.05 -4.13
CA LEU A 208 15.60 18.57 -3.84
C LEU A 208 16.24 19.55 -2.86
N ASN A 209 16.50 19.11 -1.61
CA ASN A 209 16.89 19.97 -0.49
C ASN A 209 15.95 21.18 -0.33
N ASP A 210 14.63 20.92 -0.33
CA ASP A 210 13.56 21.93 -0.31
C ASP A 210 13.53 22.92 -1.51
N VAL A 211 14.45 22.80 -2.47
CA VAL A 211 14.44 23.59 -3.72
C VAL A 211 13.52 22.90 -4.74
N PRO A 212 12.52 23.61 -5.29
CA PRO A 212 11.63 23.04 -6.29
C PRO A 212 12.36 22.75 -7.60
N VAL A 213 12.23 21.52 -8.09
CA VAL A 213 12.61 21.14 -9.45
C VAL A 213 11.71 21.91 -10.44
N PRO A 214 12.26 22.48 -11.53
CA PRO A 214 11.45 23.17 -12.53
C PRO A 214 10.33 22.30 -13.09
N ASP A 215 9.13 22.85 -13.29
CA ASP A 215 7.97 22.05 -13.71
C ASP A 215 8.19 21.30 -15.04
N GLY A 216 8.88 21.92 -16.00
CA GLY A 216 9.25 21.31 -17.28
C GLY A 216 10.22 20.13 -17.18
N HIS A 217 10.81 19.89 -16.01
CA HIS A 217 11.63 18.72 -15.74
C HIS A 217 10.83 17.53 -15.22
N ILE A 218 9.58 17.73 -14.80
CA ILE A 218 8.69 16.66 -14.38
C ILE A 218 7.92 16.17 -15.60
N LEU A 219 8.54 15.19 -16.28
CA LEU A 219 8.12 14.62 -17.56
C LEU A 219 6.88 13.73 -17.43
N TYR A 220 6.67 13.13 -16.26
CA TYR A 220 5.47 12.37 -15.91
C TYR A 220 5.31 12.32 -14.40
N ALA A 221 4.06 12.35 -13.93
CA ALA A 221 3.68 11.99 -12.58
C ALA A 221 2.29 11.33 -12.64
N GLY A 222 2.18 10.08 -12.20
CA GLY A 222 0.96 9.30 -12.36
C GLY A 222 1.13 7.85 -11.93
N LEU A 223 0.06 7.06 -12.03
CA LEU A 223 0.12 5.65 -11.73
C LEU A 223 1.00 4.89 -12.73
N THR A 224 1.67 3.86 -12.24
CA THR A 224 2.46 2.94 -13.05
C THR A 224 1.52 1.91 -13.70
N PRO A 225 1.50 1.76 -15.04
CA PRO A 225 0.69 0.75 -15.70
C PRO A 225 0.96 -0.66 -15.14
N GLY A 226 -0.10 -1.41 -14.85
CA GLY A 226 -0.01 -2.75 -14.26
C GLY A 226 0.09 -2.79 -12.73
N PHE A 227 0.27 -1.64 -12.06
CA PHE A 227 0.44 -1.59 -10.60
C PHE A 227 -0.56 -0.61 -9.96
N ALA A 228 -1.50 -1.14 -9.18
CA ALA A 228 -2.48 -0.32 -8.49
C ALA A 228 -1.86 0.40 -7.28
N GLY A 229 -2.10 1.70 -7.17
CA GLY A 229 -1.61 2.55 -6.08
C GLY A 229 -0.11 2.85 -6.08
N LEU A 230 0.65 2.27 -7.02
CA LEU A 230 2.04 2.65 -7.29
C LEU A 230 2.06 3.82 -8.27
N TYR A 231 2.64 4.92 -7.85
CA TYR A 231 2.91 6.08 -8.69
C TYR A 231 4.37 6.07 -9.11
N GLN A 232 4.63 6.56 -10.32
CA GLN A 232 5.96 6.87 -10.81
C GLN A 232 6.05 8.35 -11.19
N ILE A 233 7.24 8.92 -11.00
CA ILE A 233 7.58 10.28 -11.40
C ILE A 233 8.82 10.23 -12.26
N ASN A 234 8.69 10.64 -13.52
CA ASN A 234 9.82 10.77 -14.43
C ASN A 234 10.34 12.20 -14.29
N CYS A 235 11.50 12.37 -13.67
CA CYS A 235 12.08 13.65 -13.34
C CYS A 235 13.44 13.80 -14.02
N ARG A 236 13.62 14.85 -14.81
CA ARG A 236 14.95 15.28 -15.25
C ARG A 236 15.61 16.07 -14.13
N LEU A 237 16.71 15.57 -13.59
CA LEU A 237 17.45 16.28 -12.55
C LEU A 237 17.97 17.62 -13.09
N PRO A 238 17.84 18.74 -12.36
CA PRO A 238 18.53 19.98 -12.68
C PRO A 238 20.03 19.79 -12.87
N ALA A 239 20.66 20.60 -13.72
CA ALA A 239 22.11 20.49 -13.99
C ALA A 239 22.97 20.82 -12.77
N ASP A 240 22.41 21.60 -11.84
CA ASP A 240 22.99 22.01 -10.55
C ASP A 240 22.51 21.14 -9.37
N THR A 241 21.94 19.96 -9.64
CA THR A 241 21.51 19.04 -8.58
C THR A 241 22.70 18.71 -7.66
N PRO A 242 22.61 18.97 -6.34
CA PRO A 242 23.69 18.67 -5.42
C PRO A 242 23.87 17.14 -5.25
N ALA A 243 24.97 16.73 -4.62
CA ALA A 243 25.15 15.32 -4.28
C ALA A 243 24.11 14.87 -3.25
N ASN A 244 23.51 13.70 -3.47
CA ASN A 244 22.58 13.04 -2.54
C ASN A 244 21.54 13.97 -1.89
N PRO A 245 20.76 14.76 -2.67
CA PRO A 245 19.78 15.67 -2.10
C PRO A 245 18.73 14.90 -1.31
N GLU A 246 18.27 15.48 -0.20
CA GLU A 246 16.99 15.08 0.36
C GLU A 246 15.93 15.33 -0.71
N ILE A 247 15.10 14.32 -0.98
CA ILE A 247 14.02 14.40 -1.95
C ILE A 247 12.68 14.34 -1.25
N ARG A 248 11.79 15.27 -1.63
CA ARG A 248 10.43 15.32 -1.10
C ARG A 248 9.43 15.57 -2.23
N LEU A 249 8.22 15.03 -2.06
CA LEU A 249 7.11 15.25 -2.98
C LEU A 249 6.10 16.19 -2.32
N ARG A 250 5.70 17.24 -3.02
CA ARG A 250 4.66 18.17 -2.57
C ARG A 250 3.47 18.12 -3.51
N LEU A 251 2.27 18.01 -2.94
CA LEU A 251 1.01 18.11 -3.66
C LEU A 251 -0.03 18.74 -2.75
N PHE A 252 -0.65 19.84 -3.21
CA PHE A 252 -1.47 20.71 -2.35
C PHE A 252 -0.69 21.15 -1.10
N GLU A 253 -1.30 21.06 0.07
CA GLU A 253 -0.70 21.38 1.37
C GLU A 253 0.12 20.23 1.97
N GLN A 254 0.19 19.08 1.28
CA GLN A 254 0.85 17.88 1.80
C GLN A 254 2.25 17.74 1.20
N THR A 255 3.21 17.43 2.06
CA THR A 255 4.58 17.11 1.65
C THR A 255 4.97 15.77 2.23
N SER A 256 5.65 14.93 1.45
CA SER A 256 6.18 13.67 1.96
C SER A 256 7.12 13.92 3.16
N PRO A 257 7.25 12.93 4.06
CA PRO A 257 8.19 13.02 5.18
C PRO A 257 9.61 13.35 4.71
N PRO A 258 10.40 14.08 5.54
CA PRO A 258 11.81 14.30 5.27
C PRO A 258 12.62 13.01 5.48
N ARG A 259 13.95 13.08 5.33
CA ARG A 259 14.98 12.03 5.60
C ARG A 259 15.33 11.09 4.45
N LEU A 260 14.59 11.13 3.34
CA LEU A 260 14.90 10.29 2.19
C LEU A 260 15.75 11.04 1.18
N HIS A 261 16.81 10.40 0.71
CA HIS A 261 17.75 10.97 -0.25
C HIS A 261 17.69 10.22 -1.59
N LEU A 262 17.92 10.96 -2.68
CA LEU A 262 18.13 10.39 -4.01
C LEU A 262 19.63 10.24 -4.26
N SER A 263 20.12 9.08 -4.66
CA SER A 263 21.54 8.90 -4.97
C SER A 263 21.95 9.67 -6.23
N VAL A 264 22.70 10.77 -6.05
CA VAL A 264 23.16 11.67 -7.13
C VAL A 264 24.65 11.95 -6.95
N ARG A 265 25.40 11.91 -8.06
CA ARG A 265 26.83 12.25 -8.07
C ARG A 265 27.07 13.69 -7.66
N ILE A 266 28.27 13.95 -7.16
CA ILE A 266 28.78 15.31 -7.00
C ILE A 266 28.79 15.98 -8.38
N ALA A 267 28.14 17.14 -8.50
CA ALA A 267 28.22 17.95 -9.70
C ALA A 267 29.70 18.28 -9.98
N PRO A 268 30.21 18.11 -11.20
CA PRO A 268 31.57 18.52 -11.52
C PRO A 268 31.72 20.00 -11.20
N ALA A 269 32.75 20.36 -10.43
CA ALA A 269 33.05 21.76 -10.14
C ALA A 269 33.18 22.49 -11.49
N SER A 270 32.39 23.53 -11.70
CA SER A 270 32.55 24.41 -12.85
C SER A 270 33.96 25.00 -12.78
N LEU A 271 34.84 24.58 -13.69
CA LEU A 271 36.11 25.24 -13.93
C LEU A 271 35.79 26.68 -14.37
N GLN A 272 36.01 27.64 -13.47
CA GLN A 272 36.05 29.06 -13.80
C GLN A 272 37.39 29.41 -14.43
#